data_AF-A0A0G1KJ15-F1
#
_entry.id   AF-A0A0G1KJ15-F1
#
_cell.length_a   1.000
_cell.length_b   1.000
_cell.length_c   1.000
_cell.angle_alpha   90.00
_cell.angle_beta   90.00
_cell.angle_gamma   90.00
#
_symmetry.space_group_name_H-M   'P 1'
#
loop_
_entity.id
_entity.type
_entity.pdbx_description
1 polymer ?
#
loop_
_entity_poly.entity_id
_entity_poly.type
_entity_poly.pdbx_seq_one_letter_code
_entity_poly.pdbx_strand_id
1 'polypeptide(L)'
;GAGYDIDFKRFGDLVHPRSFGAFPRFFSVISQNAKISLSQAIAKMTYLPAKVLGLKDRGALKPKNIADIAIFHPEAFKDQATYGNPYRYASGLRFLIISGNLAVSESELAAKRYGLVLKKRY
;
A
#
# COMPACT_ATOMS: atom_id res chain seq x y z
N GLY A 1 2.32 8.69 0.49
CA GLY A 1 2.86 8.17 1.77
C GLY A 1 1.84 8.33 2.87
N ALA A 2 2.03 7.66 4.02
CA ALA A 2 1.13 7.78 5.17
C ALA A 2 1.09 9.24 5.68
N GLY A 3 0.08 10.00 5.26
CA GLY A 3 -0.07 11.43 5.60
C GLY A 3 0.81 12.41 4.82
N TYR A 4 1.63 11.93 3.88
CA TYR A 4 2.54 12.77 3.07
C TYR A 4 2.39 12.44 1.59
N ASP A 5 2.26 13.46 0.75
CA ASP A 5 2.49 13.35 -0.69
C ASP A 5 3.87 13.89 -1.07
N ILE A 6 4.21 13.85 -2.37
CA ILE A 6 5.51 14.32 -2.86
C ILE A 6 5.65 15.85 -2.77
N ASP A 7 4.54 16.60 -2.73
CA ASP A 7 4.53 18.05 -2.65
C ASP A 7 5.00 18.53 -1.27
N PHE A 8 4.88 17.69 -0.23
CA PHE A 8 5.41 18.00 1.10
C PHE A 8 6.92 18.21 1.13
N LYS A 9 7.66 17.74 0.10
CA LYS A 9 9.09 18.04 -0.05
C LYS A 9 9.38 19.54 0.02
N ARG A 10 8.44 20.40 -0.38
CA ARG A 10 8.57 21.87 -0.36
C ARG A 10 8.68 22.46 1.05
N PHE A 11 8.19 21.76 2.07
CA PHE A 11 8.19 22.24 3.45
C PHE A 11 9.49 21.92 4.20
N GLY A 12 10.40 21.13 3.60
CA GLY A 12 11.69 20.82 4.21
C GLY A 12 11.64 19.79 5.35
N ASP A 13 10.46 19.31 5.72
CA ASP A 13 10.32 18.27 6.75
C ASP A 13 10.93 16.94 6.27
N LEU A 14 11.86 16.40 7.07
CA LEU A 14 12.50 15.10 6.83
C LEU A 14 11.58 13.97 7.28
N VAL A 15 10.69 13.57 6.39
CA VAL A 15 9.83 12.40 6.58
C VAL A 15 10.68 11.13 6.57
N HIS A 16 10.46 10.24 7.53
CA HIS A 16 11.15 8.94 7.56
C HIS A 16 10.79 8.10 6.32
N PRO A 17 11.75 7.43 5.63
CA PRO A 17 11.52 6.72 4.36
C PRO A 17 10.41 5.65 4.42
N ARG A 18 10.15 5.11 5.61
CA ARG A 18 9.02 4.21 5.89
C ARG A 18 7.66 4.74 5.40
N SER A 19 7.45 6.06 5.37
CA SER A 19 6.21 6.67 4.90
C SER A 19 5.90 6.38 3.43
N PHE A 20 6.93 6.10 2.63
CA PHE A 20 6.81 5.77 1.20
C PHE A 20 7.22 4.34 0.87
N GLY A 21 8.02 3.69 1.72
CA GLY A 21 8.64 2.38 1.44
C GLY A 21 8.18 1.19 2.28
N ALA A 22 7.35 1.36 3.31
CA ALA A 22 7.10 0.29 4.30
C ALA A 22 6.60 -1.04 3.71
N PHE A 23 5.52 -1.03 2.92
CA PHE A 23 4.96 -2.25 2.33
C PHE A 23 5.87 -2.91 1.28
N PRO A 24 6.43 -2.17 0.30
CA PRO A 24 7.41 -2.74 -0.63
C PRO A 24 8.66 -3.30 0.07
N ARG A 25 9.19 -2.62 1.09
CA ARG A 25 10.33 -3.11 1.88
C ARG A 25 9.99 -4.40 2.61
N PHE A 26 8.79 -4.45 3.21
CA PHE A 26 8.33 -5.65 3.88
C PHE A 26 8.23 -6.83 2.90
N PHE A 27 7.61 -6.61 1.74
CA PHE A 27 7.38 -7.64 0.73
C PHE A 27 8.67 -8.13 0.05
N SER A 28 9.58 -7.23 -0.30
CA SER A 28 10.78 -7.56 -1.08
C SER A 28 11.96 -8.05 -0.24
N VAL A 29 12.06 -7.62 1.03
CA VAL A 29 13.22 -7.93 1.87
C VAL A 29 12.81 -8.70 3.13
N ILE A 30 11.88 -8.15 3.91
CA ILE A 30 11.60 -8.68 5.26
C ILE A 30 10.90 -10.04 5.20
N SER A 31 9.90 -10.21 4.34
CA SER A 31 9.20 -11.50 4.22
C SER A 31 10.09 -12.60 3.65
N GLN A 32 10.99 -12.25 2.73
CA GLN A 32 11.96 -13.19 2.17
C GLN A 32 12.96 -13.64 3.25
N ASN A 33 13.53 -12.70 4.01
CA ASN A 33 14.45 -13.01 5.11
C ASN A 33 13.78 -13.81 6.23
N ALA A 34 12.50 -13.53 6.51
CA ALA A 34 11.69 -14.27 7.47
C ALA A 34 11.27 -15.66 6.97
N LYS A 35 11.57 -16.02 5.71
CA LYS A 35 11.21 -17.30 5.07
C LYS A 35 9.72 -17.62 5.16
N ILE A 36 8.86 -16.59 5.13
CA ILE A 36 7.41 -16.78 5.11
C ILE A 36 6.90 -16.94 3.67
N SER A 37 5.80 -17.65 3.50
CA SER A 37 5.20 -17.82 2.17
C SER A 37 4.68 -16.49 1.61
N LEU A 38 4.52 -16.42 0.30
CA LEU A 38 3.88 -15.29 -0.37
C LEU A 38 2.50 -14.99 0.22
N SER A 39 1.69 -16.03 0.45
CA SER A 39 0.35 -15.90 1.04
C SER A 39 0.40 -15.33 2.46
N GLN A 40 1.36 -15.74 3.29
CA GLN A 40 1.57 -15.18 4.63
C GLN A 40 1.99 -13.71 4.58
N ALA A 41 2.89 -13.34 3.65
CA ALA A 41 3.32 -11.97 3.46
C ALA A 41 2.14 -11.08 3.03
N ILE A 42 1.35 -11.50 2.04
CA ILE A 42 0.14 -10.78 1.61
C ILE A 42 -0.86 -10.67 2.75
N ALA A 43 -1.14 -11.77 3.47
CA ALA A 43 -2.08 -11.76 4.59
C ALA A 43 -1.69 -10.79 5.71
N LYS A 44 -0.39 -10.64 6.00
CA LYS A 44 0.13 -9.66 6.97
C LYS A 44 -0.12 -8.20 6.57
N MET A 45 -0.28 -7.92 5.28
CA MET A 45 -0.55 -6.58 4.75
C MET A 45 -2.04 -6.32 4.45
N THR A 46 -2.87 -7.37 4.37
CA THR A 46 -4.29 -7.26 3.95
C THR A 46 -5.25 -7.86 4.96
N TYR A 47 -5.34 -9.19 5.01
CA TYR A 47 -6.34 -9.93 5.78
C TYR A 47 -6.17 -9.77 7.30
N LEU A 48 -4.94 -9.84 7.82
CA LEU A 48 -4.71 -9.74 9.26
C LEU A 48 -5.07 -8.34 9.80
N PRO A 49 -4.64 -7.22 9.18
CA PRO A 49 -5.13 -5.90 9.58
C PRO A 49 -6.65 -5.76 9.50
N ALA A 50 -7.28 -6.24 8.41
CA ALA A 50 -8.74 -6.20 8.27
C ALA A 50 -9.44 -6.98 9.39
N LYS A 51 -8.92 -8.16 9.74
CA LYS A 51 -9.42 -8.98 10.86
C LYS A 51 -9.29 -8.27 12.21
N VAL A 52 -8.12 -7.68 12.49
CA VAL A 52 -7.87 -6.92 13.75
C VAL A 52 -8.81 -5.73 13.88
N LEU A 53 -9.10 -5.03 12.77
CA LEU A 53 -9.99 -3.87 12.75
C LEU A 53 -11.48 -4.22 12.63
N GLY A 54 -11.83 -5.50 12.45
CA GLY A 54 -13.23 -5.94 12.28
C GLY A 54 -13.85 -5.59 10.93
N LEU A 55 -13.03 -5.37 9.89
CA LEU A 55 -13.48 -5.05 8.54
C LEU A 55 -13.90 -6.34 7.81
N LYS A 56 -15.20 -6.66 7.84
CA LYS A 56 -15.76 -7.92 7.31
C LYS A 56 -15.78 -8.00 5.79
N ASP A 57 -15.75 -6.86 5.10
CA ASP A 57 -15.92 -6.71 3.65
C ASP A 57 -14.62 -6.28 2.94
N ARG A 58 -13.46 -6.35 3.61
CA ARG A 58 -12.15 -5.92 3.08
C ARG A 58 -11.02 -6.90 3.44
N GLY A 59 -9.85 -6.70 2.83
CA GLY A 59 -8.63 -7.45 3.13
C GLY A 59 -8.52 -8.84 2.50
N ALA A 60 -9.51 -9.25 1.70
CA ALA A 60 -9.47 -10.49 0.93
C ALA A 60 -10.16 -10.30 -0.43
N LEU A 61 -9.65 -10.98 -1.46
CA LEU A 61 -10.29 -11.06 -2.78
C LEU A 61 -11.39 -12.11 -2.73
N LYS A 62 -12.63 -11.67 -2.49
CA LYS A 62 -13.83 -12.54 -2.42
C LYS A 62 -15.03 -11.81 -3.04
N PRO A 63 -15.99 -12.53 -3.64
CA PRO A 63 -17.25 -11.93 -4.06
C PRO A 63 -17.91 -11.15 -2.92
N LYS A 64 -18.54 -10.01 -3.25
CA LYS A 64 -19.20 -9.07 -2.32
C LYS A 64 -18.27 -8.24 -1.42
N ASN A 65 -16.96 -8.51 -1.40
CA ASN A 65 -16.01 -7.59 -0.76
C ASN A 65 -15.84 -6.31 -1.57
N ILE A 66 -15.47 -5.23 -0.89
CA ILE A 66 -15.06 -3.99 -1.54
C ILE A 66 -13.79 -4.26 -2.36
N ALA A 67 -13.79 -3.77 -3.60
CA ALA A 67 -12.69 -3.92 -4.53
C ALA A 67 -11.54 -2.94 -4.21
N ASP A 68 -10.80 -3.23 -3.14
CA ASP A 68 -9.47 -2.65 -2.87
C ASP A 68 -8.40 -3.62 -3.35
N ILE A 69 -7.75 -3.31 -4.47
CA ILE A 69 -6.89 -4.25 -5.19
C ILE A 69 -5.60 -3.54 -5.58
N ALA A 70 -4.46 -4.15 -5.26
CA ALA A 70 -3.15 -3.75 -5.76
C ALA A 70 -2.65 -4.78 -6.77
N ILE A 71 -2.28 -4.32 -7.96
CA ILE A 71 -1.68 -5.13 -9.02
C ILE A 71 -0.24 -4.64 -9.19
N PHE A 72 0.72 -5.53 -9.00
CA PHE A 72 2.14 -5.20 -9.02
C PHE A 72 2.97 -6.37 -9.52
N HIS A 73 4.17 -6.08 -10.01
CA HIS A 73 5.17 -7.07 -10.39
C HIS A 73 5.95 -7.51 -9.16
N PRO A 74 5.86 -8.77 -8.70
CA PRO A 74 6.52 -9.20 -7.47
C PRO A 74 8.02 -8.95 -7.45
N GLU A 75 8.70 -9.13 -8.58
CA GLU A 75 10.16 -8.94 -8.70
C GLU A 75 10.58 -7.46 -8.71
N ALA A 76 9.68 -6.56 -9.09
CA ALA A 76 9.93 -5.13 -9.20
C ALA A 76 9.34 -4.31 -8.04
N PHE A 77 8.53 -4.91 -7.16
CA PHE A 77 7.87 -4.25 -6.05
C PHE A 77 8.83 -3.96 -4.90
N LYS A 78 9.50 -2.81 -4.94
CA LYS A 78 10.60 -2.44 -4.04
C LYS A 78 10.49 -1.00 -3.57
N ASP A 79 10.98 -0.73 -2.36
CA ASP A 79 11.08 0.61 -1.83
C ASP A 79 12.22 1.38 -2.49
N GLN A 80 11.99 2.67 -2.71
CA GLN A 80 12.96 3.57 -3.35
C GLN A 80 13.38 4.72 -2.43
N ALA A 81 12.62 4.93 -1.34
CA ALA A 81 12.83 5.99 -0.38
C ALA A 81 14.03 5.69 0.53
N THR A 82 14.92 6.67 0.68
CA THR A 82 16.08 6.61 1.59
C THR A 82 16.03 7.77 2.58
N TYR A 83 16.91 7.78 3.58
CA TYR A 83 17.01 8.92 4.50
C TYR A 83 17.39 10.22 3.79
N GLY A 84 18.28 10.16 2.79
CA GLY A 84 18.68 11.32 1.99
C GLY A 84 17.66 11.73 0.93
N ASN A 85 16.78 10.81 0.52
CA ASN A 85 15.72 11.09 -0.45
C ASN A 85 14.43 10.30 -0.11
N PRO A 86 13.66 10.76 0.89
CA PRO A 86 12.52 9.99 1.41
C PRO A 86 11.26 10.09 0.55
N TYR A 87 11.13 11.12 -0.28
CA TYR A 87 9.97 11.38 -1.14
C TYR A 87 10.04 10.61 -2.47
N ARG A 88 10.29 9.30 -2.41
CA ARG A 88 10.31 8.43 -3.59
C ARG A 88 9.26 7.33 -3.49
N TYR A 89 8.39 7.27 -4.49
CA TYR A 89 7.41 6.19 -4.61
C TYR A 89 8.09 4.84 -4.90
N ALA A 90 7.44 3.78 -4.45
CA ALA A 90 7.85 2.42 -4.73
C ALA A 90 7.81 2.11 -6.23
N SER A 91 8.68 1.21 -6.68
CA SER A 91 8.62 0.65 -8.03
C SER A 91 7.67 -0.55 -8.09
N GLY A 92 7.29 -0.97 -9.31
CA GLY A 92 6.62 -2.25 -9.56
C GLY A 92 5.10 -2.26 -9.36
N LEU A 93 4.49 -1.24 -8.75
CA LEU A 93 3.03 -1.08 -8.70
C LEU A 93 2.51 -0.68 -10.09
N ARG A 94 1.59 -1.46 -10.65
CA ARG A 94 0.98 -1.20 -11.97
C ARG A 94 -0.37 -0.52 -11.83
N PHE A 95 -1.23 -1.08 -11.00
CA PHE A 95 -2.58 -0.54 -10.76
C PHE A 95 -2.93 -0.57 -9.29
N LEU A 96 -3.62 0.47 -8.84
CA LEU A 96 -4.25 0.50 -7.52
C LEU A 96 -5.73 0.82 -7.73
N ILE A 97 -6.59 -0.05 -7.25
CA ILE A 97 -8.04 0.09 -7.27
C ILE A 97 -8.49 0.31 -5.83
N ILE A 98 -9.27 1.36 -5.59
CA ILE A 98 -9.85 1.67 -4.28
C ILE A 98 -11.36 1.76 -4.44
N SER A 99 -12.10 0.98 -3.66
CA SER A 99 -13.56 0.91 -3.76
C SER A 99 -14.07 0.72 -5.21
N GLY A 100 -13.38 -0.11 -6.01
CA GLY A 100 -13.74 -0.39 -7.40
C GLY A 100 -13.33 0.67 -8.43
N ASN A 101 -12.64 1.74 -8.02
CA ASN A 101 -12.21 2.82 -8.91
C ASN A 101 -10.69 2.83 -9.07
N LEU A 102 -10.21 3.12 -10.28
CA LEU A 102 -8.78 3.18 -10.57
C LEU A 102 -8.16 4.43 -9.94
N ALA A 103 -7.39 4.22 -8.87
CA ALA A 103 -6.71 5.26 -8.11
C ALA A 103 -5.27 5.51 -8.61
N VAL A 104 -4.58 4.47 -9.08
CA VAL A 104 -3.28 4.57 -9.74
C VAL A 104 -3.28 3.72 -11.01
N SER A 105 -2.76 4.27 -12.10
CA SER A 105 -2.59 3.60 -13.38
C SER A 105 -1.22 3.88 -13.98
N GLU A 106 -0.38 2.86 -14.15
CA GLU A 106 0.94 2.98 -14.80
C GLU A 106 1.80 4.14 -14.22
N SER A 107 1.81 4.29 -12.89
CA SER A 107 2.48 5.37 -12.12
C SER A 107 1.78 6.73 -12.10
N GLU A 108 0.62 6.87 -12.72
CA GLU A 108 -0.19 8.10 -12.64
C GLU A 108 -1.25 8.00 -11.54
N LEU A 109 -1.35 9.04 -10.72
CA LEU A 109 -2.34 9.16 -9.67
C LEU A 109 -3.63 9.79 -10.23
N ALA A 110 -4.79 9.23 -9.91
CA ALA A 110 -6.06 9.84 -10.25
C ALA A 110 -6.27 11.17 -9.51
N ALA A 111 -6.84 12.17 -10.18
CA ALA A 111 -7.16 13.46 -9.56
C ALA A 111 -8.21 13.34 -8.43
N LYS A 112 -9.16 12.41 -8.57
CA LYS A 112 -10.20 12.16 -7.58
C LYS A 112 -9.73 11.16 -6.53
N ARG A 113 -10.14 11.40 -5.27
CA ARG A 113 -9.93 10.47 -4.15
C ARG A 113 -11.14 9.54 -4.01
N TYR A 114 -10.91 8.23 -3.97
CA TYR A 114 -11.95 7.20 -3.88
C TYR A 114 -12.07 6.52 -2.50
N GLY A 115 -11.32 7.04 -1.51
CA GLY A 115 -11.38 6.55 -0.13
C GLY A 115 -12.71 6.83 0.54
N LEU A 116 -13.12 5.93 1.43
CA LEU A 116 -14.33 6.04 2.24
C LEU A 116 -13.96 6.05 3.71
N VAL A 117 -14.72 6.79 4.53
CA VAL A 117 -14.57 6.74 5.99
C VAL A 117 -15.05 5.37 6.48
N LEU A 118 -14.16 4.63 7.14
CA LEU A 118 -14.48 3.35 7.74
C LEU A 118 -15.13 3.59 9.11
N LYS A 119 -16.40 3.21 9.24
CA LYS A 119 -17.14 3.26 10.50
C LYS A 119 -17.13 1.89 11.14
N LYS A 120 -16.83 1.82 12.44
CA LYS A 120 -16.97 0.58 13.21
C LYS A 120 -18.46 0.24 13.27
N ARG A 121 -18.87 -0.85 12.63
CA ARG A 121 -20.23 -1.38 12.71
C ARG A 121 -20.27 -2.37 13.87
N TYR A 122 -20.97 -2.00 14.93
CA TYR A 122 -21.25 -2.86 16.08
C TYR A 122 -22.27 -3.93 15.70
#